data_AF-A0A6A6BXC0-F1
#
_entry.id   AF-A0A6A6BXC0-F1
#
_cell.length_a   1.000
_cell.length_b   1.000
_cell.length_c   1.000
_cell.angle_alpha   90.00
_cell.angle_beta   90.00
_cell.angle_gamma   90.00
#
_symmetry.space_group_name_H-M   'P 1'
#
loop_
_entity.id
_entity.type
_entity.pdbx_description
1 polymer ?
#
loop_
_entity_poly.entity_id
_entity_poly.type
_entity_poly.pdbx_seq_one_letter_code
_entity_poly.pdbx_strand_id
1 'polypeptide(L)'
;MFDLKSFVLVASFLGMSLAGPLDKRQGNGDGCTICIDNANDCGQMYGGCWDFCATARQDFPIPACNGVSDKTTVCEYFKNDCGKVFGTCYPAEGPIPLIADPGCGEEGNVKREETCEWFTNACGKKYGGCYPVNGPIPMFADPGCP
;
A
#
# COMPACT_ATOMS: atom_id res chain seq x y z
N MET A 1 38.32 -53.70 25.40
CA MET A 1 38.55 -53.31 26.81
C MET A 1 39.67 -52.28 26.76
N PHE A 2 39.34 -51.00 26.72
CA PHE A 2 40.31 -49.90 26.76
C PHE A 2 39.88 -48.90 27.82
N ASP A 3 40.89 -48.55 28.61
CA ASP A 3 40.87 -47.97 29.94
C ASP A 3 40.40 -46.52 30.01
N LEU A 4 39.83 -46.20 31.17
CA LEU A 4 39.25 -44.92 31.57
C LEU A 4 40.37 -44.01 32.11
N LYS A 5 40.75 -42.96 31.38
CA LYS A 5 41.59 -41.88 31.91
C LYS A 5 40.85 -40.55 31.80
N SER A 6 40.43 -40.08 32.98
CA SER A 6 39.84 -38.79 33.32
C SER A 6 40.27 -37.63 32.42
N PHE A 7 39.33 -36.76 32.02
CA PHE A 7 39.47 -35.31 32.19
C PHE A 7 38.10 -34.63 32.11
N VAL A 8 37.73 -34.05 33.26
CA VAL A 8 36.78 -32.98 33.53
C VAL A 8 36.33 -32.16 32.31
N LEU A 9 35.02 -31.98 32.14
CA LEU A 9 34.42 -30.67 31.85
C LEU A 9 32.89 -30.73 32.03
N VAL A 10 32.45 -30.27 33.21
CA VAL A 10 31.10 -29.78 33.43
C VAL A 10 30.97 -28.49 32.63
N ALA A 11 30.18 -28.51 31.55
CA ALA A 11 29.79 -27.30 30.83
C ALA A 11 28.26 -27.22 30.84
N SER A 12 27.78 -26.46 31.81
CA SER A 12 26.42 -25.98 31.93
C SER A 12 26.05 -25.17 30.69
N PHE A 13 25.26 -25.73 29.78
CA PHE A 13 24.60 -24.95 28.73
C PHE A 13 23.20 -24.54 29.21
N LEU A 14 23.18 -23.51 30.05
CA LEU A 14 22.03 -22.63 30.16
C LEU A 14 21.96 -21.80 28.88
N GLY A 15 20.84 -21.93 28.18
CA GLY A 15 20.29 -20.86 27.34
C GLY A 15 20.95 -20.65 25.98
N MET A 16 20.23 -21.08 24.95
CA MET A 16 19.94 -20.24 23.80
C MET A 16 18.68 -20.83 23.16
N SER A 17 17.52 -20.36 23.60
CA SER A 17 16.29 -20.54 22.83
C SER A 17 16.54 -19.94 21.46
N LEU A 18 16.50 -20.78 20.44
CA LEU A 18 16.49 -20.36 19.05
C LEU A 18 15.35 -19.34 18.90
N ALA A 19 15.70 -18.09 18.60
CA ALA A 19 14.76 -17.18 18.00
C ALA A 19 14.39 -17.80 16.64
N GLY A 20 13.25 -18.50 16.61
CA GLY A 20 12.63 -18.87 15.36
C GLY A 20 12.34 -17.60 14.55
N PRO A 21 12.25 -17.69 13.22
CA PRO A 21 11.82 -16.55 12.42
C PRO A 21 10.50 -16.02 12.99
N LEU A 22 10.41 -14.71 13.16
CA LEU A 22 9.17 -13.97 13.39
C LEU A 22 8.28 -14.13 12.15
N ASP A 23 7.72 -15.31 11.96
CA ASP A 23 6.72 -15.60 10.96
C ASP A 23 5.42 -16.00 11.66
N LYS A 24 4.89 -15.01 12.37
CA LYS A 24 3.46 -14.92 12.65
C LYS A 24 3.07 -13.46 12.53
N ARG A 25 2.93 -12.99 11.28
CA ARG A 25 1.85 -12.03 11.01
C ARG A 25 0.55 -12.81 11.19
N GLN A 26 0.06 -12.84 12.43
CA GLN A 26 -1.33 -13.17 12.73
C GLN A 26 -2.20 -12.07 12.11
N GLY A 27 -2.52 -12.23 10.83
CA GLY A 27 -3.66 -11.58 10.20
C GLY A 27 -4.86 -12.51 10.35
N ASN A 28 -5.96 -11.97 10.87
CA ASN A 28 -7.28 -12.58 10.82
C ASN A 28 -7.57 -13.06 9.37
N GLY A 29 -8.25 -14.20 9.22
CA GLY A 29 -8.22 -15.11 8.06
C GLY A 29 -8.66 -14.61 6.67
N ASP A 30 -8.79 -13.31 6.44
CA ASP A 30 -9.31 -12.75 5.18
C ASP A 30 -8.21 -12.13 4.30
N GLY A 31 -6.96 -12.06 4.79
CA GLY A 31 -5.84 -11.47 4.04
C GLY A 31 -6.05 -9.99 3.70
N CYS A 32 -6.81 -9.26 4.52
CA CYS A 32 -7.17 -7.86 4.35
C CYS A 32 -6.37 -6.91 5.25
N THR A 33 -5.33 -7.41 5.91
CA THR A 33 -4.46 -6.57 6.74
C THR A 33 -3.29 -6.07 5.91
N ILE A 34 -3.13 -4.75 5.85
CA ILE A 34 -1.94 -4.11 5.29
C ILE A 34 -1.23 -3.31 6.37
N CYS A 35 0.10 -3.27 6.29
CA CYS A 35 0.95 -2.49 7.20
C CYS A 35 1.78 -1.53 6.38
N ILE A 36 1.78 -0.27 6.80
CA ILE A 36 2.60 0.79 6.22
C ILE A 36 3.67 1.14 7.22
N ASP A 37 4.92 1.09 6.78
CA ASP A 37 6.10 1.43 7.56
C ASP A 37 6.92 2.45 6.76
N ASN A 38 6.72 3.73 7.06
CA ASN A 38 7.41 4.84 6.39
C ASN A 38 8.36 5.55 7.36
N ALA A 39 9.30 6.31 6.80
CA ALA A 39 10.13 7.24 7.54
C ALA A 39 10.01 8.64 6.91
N ASN A 40 9.99 9.68 7.73
CA ASN A 40 10.09 11.06 7.23
C ASN A 40 11.56 11.45 6.95
N ASP A 41 11.79 12.67 6.46
CA ASP A 41 13.14 13.16 6.14
C ASP A 41 14.08 13.26 7.36
N CYS A 42 13.50 13.33 8.57
CA CYS A 42 14.23 13.30 9.84
C CYS A 42 14.54 11.86 10.32
N GLY A 43 14.13 10.82 9.58
CA GLY A 43 14.29 9.42 9.95
C GLY A 43 13.31 8.92 11.03
N GLN A 44 12.27 9.70 11.34
CA GLN A 44 11.24 9.27 12.29
C GLN A 44 10.25 8.35 11.59
N MET A 45 10.03 7.17 12.17
CA MET A 45 9.12 6.17 11.65
C MET A 45 7.66 6.58 11.88
N TYR A 46 6.80 6.29 10.91
CA TYR A 46 5.35 6.46 11.02
C TYR A 46 4.62 5.44 10.16
N GLY A 47 3.35 5.21 10.48
CA GLY A 47 2.52 4.21 9.82
C GLY A 47 1.81 3.31 10.83
N GLY A 48 1.38 2.15 10.37
CA GLY A 48 0.63 1.19 11.15
C GLY A 48 -0.07 0.16 10.27
N CYS A 49 -0.65 -0.84 10.92
CA CYS A 49 -1.46 -1.85 10.26
C CYS A 49 -2.94 -1.57 10.44
N TRP A 50 -3.74 -1.80 9.40
CA TRP A 50 -5.19 -1.77 9.51
C TRP A 50 -5.83 -2.83 8.60
N ASP A 51 -7.11 -3.09 8.85
CA ASP A 51 -7.94 -3.93 8.01
C ASP A 51 -8.62 -3.07 6.93
N PHE A 52 -8.13 -3.18 5.70
CA PHE A 52 -8.66 -2.39 4.59
C PHE A 52 -10.01 -2.92 4.06
N CYS A 53 -10.41 -4.13 4.43
CA CYS A 53 -11.74 -4.65 4.10
C CYS A 53 -12.81 -4.06 5.04
N ALA A 54 -12.45 -3.68 6.26
CA ALA A 54 -13.31 -2.90 7.14
C ALA A 54 -13.29 -1.40 6.78
N THR A 55 -12.10 -0.85 6.56
CA THR A 55 -11.90 0.57 6.23
C THR A 55 -10.83 0.72 5.15
N ALA A 56 -11.24 0.92 3.90
CA ALA A 56 -10.32 1.01 2.76
C ALA A 56 -9.27 2.13 2.90
N ARG A 57 -9.64 3.24 3.55
CA ARG A 57 -8.82 4.43 3.74
C ARG A 57 -8.30 4.55 5.18
N GLN A 58 -7.01 4.82 5.32
CA GLN A 58 -6.36 5.09 6.60
C GLN A 58 -5.43 6.30 6.49
N ASP A 59 -5.53 7.18 7.48
CA ASP A 59 -4.69 8.38 7.57
C ASP A 59 -3.56 8.15 8.59
N PHE A 60 -2.36 8.57 8.23
CA PHE A 60 -1.16 8.50 9.07
C PHE A 60 -0.54 9.89 9.25
N PRO A 61 -0.60 10.47 10.46
CA PRO A 61 0.06 11.73 10.73
C PRO A 61 1.59 11.55 10.65
N ILE A 62 2.24 12.46 9.92
CA ILE A 62 3.70 12.45 9.77
C ILE A 62 4.31 13.16 10.98
N PRO A 63 5.25 12.54 11.72
CA PRO A 63 5.93 13.17 12.83
C PRO A 63 6.62 14.47 12.43
N ALA A 64 6.65 15.41 13.37
CA ALA A 64 7.22 16.71 13.13
C ALA A 64 8.73 16.64 12.86
N CYS A 65 9.16 17.17 11.71
CA CYS A 65 10.57 17.29 11.36
C CYS A 65 10.96 18.77 11.37
N ASN A 66 11.94 19.15 12.20
CA ASN A 66 12.36 20.55 12.39
C ASN A 66 11.21 21.52 12.75
N GLY A 67 10.19 21.03 13.48
CA GLY A 67 9.04 21.82 13.92
C GLY A 67 7.90 21.93 12.90
N VAL A 68 7.97 21.23 11.77
CA VAL A 68 6.86 21.15 10.79
C VAL A 68 6.11 19.83 10.98
N SER A 69 4.87 19.88 11.46
CA SER A 69 4.09 18.70 11.92
C SER A 69 2.81 18.39 11.15
N ASP A 70 2.37 19.26 10.24
CA ASP A 70 0.97 19.26 9.80
C ASP A 70 0.72 18.44 8.53
N LYS A 71 1.60 17.47 8.25
CA LYS A 71 1.49 16.62 7.06
C LYS A 71 0.85 15.29 7.43
N THR A 72 0.00 14.80 6.54
CA THR A 72 -0.65 13.49 6.67
C THR A 72 -0.44 12.71 5.39
N THR A 73 -0.14 11.43 5.53
CA THR A 73 -0.19 10.46 4.44
C THR A 73 -1.52 9.73 4.51
N VAL A 74 -2.26 9.75 3.40
CA VAL A 74 -3.49 8.97 3.23
C VAL A 74 -3.12 7.70 2.47
N CYS A 75 -3.56 6.55 2.95
CA CYS A 75 -3.39 5.28 2.28
C CYS A 75 -4.75 4.67 1.96
N GLU A 76 -4.94 4.23 0.73
CA GLU A 76 -6.17 3.58 0.28
C GLU A 76 -5.84 2.25 -0.39
N TYR A 77 -6.45 1.17 0.10
CA TYR A 77 -6.25 -0.18 -0.40
C TYR A 77 -7.55 -0.92 -0.56
N PHE A 78 -7.59 -1.79 -1.56
CA PHE A 78 -8.73 -2.54 -2.00
C PHE A 78 -8.31 -3.97 -2.33
N LYS A 79 -9.29 -4.88 -2.34
CA LYS A 79 -9.15 -6.23 -2.88
C LYS A 79 -10.23 -6.43 -3.92
N ASN A 80 -9.84 -6.83 -5.13
CA ASN A 80 -10.81 -7.15 -6.17
C ASN A 80 -11.39 -8.56 -5.98
N ASP A 81 -12.41 -8.91 -6.78
CA ASP A 81 -13.12 -10.20 -6.69
C ASP A 81 -12.21 -11.42 -6.90
N CYS A 82 -11.06 -11.21 -7.54
CA CYS A 82 -10.04 -12.24 -7.76
C CYS A 82 -8.96 -12.26 -6.68
N GLY A 83 -9.16 -11.53 -5.59
CA GLY A 83 -8.30 -11.54 -4.42
C GLY A 83 -7.02 -10.71 -4.54
N LYS A 84 -6.81 -9.96 -5.63
CA LYS A 84 -5.63 -9.09 -5.77
C LYS A 84 -5.81 -7.84 -4.92
N VAL A 85 -4.79 -7.55 -4.12
CA VAL A 85 -4.71 -6.32 -3.34
C VAL A 85 -4.06 -5.23 -4.19
N PHE A 86 -4.68 -4.06 -4.25
CA PHE A 86 -4.18 -2.91 -4.97
C PHE A 86 -4.51 -1.62 -4.21
N GLY A 87 -3.70 -0.59 -4.39
CA GLY A 87 -3.79 0.62 -3.59
C GLY A 87 -2.50 1.41 -3.61
N THR A 88 -2.52 2.54 -2.92
CA THR A 88 -1.33 3.39 -2.78
C THR A 88 -1.48 4.32 -1.58
N CYS A 89 -0.36 4.94 -1.19
CA CYS A 89 -0.32 6.01 -0.21
C CYS A 89 0.12 7.32 -0.89
N TYR A 90 -0.50 8.44 -0.50
CA TYR A 90 -0.22 9.75 -1.06
C TYR A 90 -0.37 10.86 -0.01
N PRO A 91 0.26 12.04 -0.19
CA PRO A 91 0.09 13.17 0.72
C PRO A 91 -1.36 13.69 0.71
N ALA A 92 -1.92 14.00 1.87
CA ALA A 92 -3.28 14.52 2.00
C ALA A 92 -3.51 15.86 1.27
N GLU A 93 -2.47 16.69 1.19
CA GLU A 93 -2.49 17.99 0.51
C GLU A 93 -2.16 17.89 -1.01
N GLY A 94 -1.89 16.68 -1.50
CA GLY A 94 -1.48 16.43 -2.87
C GLY A 94 -2.63 16.05 -3.82
N PRO A 95 -2.33 15.88 -5.12
CA PRO A 95 -3.29 15.32 -6.04
C PRO A 95 -3.66 13.89 -5.62
N ILE A 96 -4.96 13.59 -5.64
CA ILE A 96 -5.47 12.24 -5.39
C ILE A 96 -5.10 11.36 -6.60
N PRO A 97 -4.36 10.25 -6.40
CA PRO A 97 -4.00 9.36 -7.49
C PRO A 97 -5.20 8.57 -7.98
N LEU A 98 -5.23 8.26 -9.28
CA LEU A 98 -6.14 7.26 -9.81
C LEU A 98 -5.70 5.86 -9.35
N ILE A 99 -6.52 5.20 -8.54
CA ILE A 99 -6.28 3.83 -8.08
C ILE A 99 -7.04 2.88 -8.99
N ALA A 100 -6.37 2.38 -10.04
CA ALA A 100 -6.98 1.47 -11.01
C ALA A 100 -6.93 0.01 -10.52
N ASP A 101 -8.06 -0.69 -10.61
CA ASP A 101 -8.09 -2.15 -10.43
C ASP A 101 -7.24 -2.80 -11.53
N PRO A 102 -6.22 -3.61 -11.18
CA PRO A 102 -5.40 -4.33 -12.15
C PRO A 102 -6.18 -5.39 -12.93
N GLY A 103 -7.39 -5.72 -12.51
CA GLY A 103 -8.20 -6.82 -13.00
C GLY A 103 -7.62 -8.19 -12.58
N CYS A 104 -8.39 -9.22 -12.87
CA CYS A 104 -8.01 -10.60 -12.54
C CYS A 104 -6.81 -11.10 -13.35
N GLY A 105 -6.54 -10.47 -14.50
CA GLY A 105 -5.50 -10.89 -15.43
C GLY A 105 -5.86 -12.24 -16.05
N GLU A 106 -6.38 -12.22 -17.27
CA GLU A 106 -6.15 -13.33 -18.17
C GLU A 106 -4.96 -12.94 -19.03
N GLU A 107 -3.94 -13.80 -19.14
CA GLU A 107 -2.96 -13.69 -20.21
C GLU A 107 -3.70 -13.85 -21.54
N GLY A 108 -4.19 -12.73 -22.09
CA GLY A 108 -4.85 -12.71 -23.39
C GLY A 108 -5.97 -11.68 -23.48
N ASN A 109 -5.67 -10.52 -24.06
CA ASN A 109 -6.65 -9.69 -24.76
C ASN A 109 -7.99 -9.40 -24.03
N VAL A 110 -7.95 -9.01 -22.76
CA VAL A 110 -9.10 -8.27 -22.21
C VAL A 110 -8.97 -6.84 -22.73
N LYS A 111 -9.65 -6.54 -23.85
CA LYS A 111 -9.98 -5.14 -24.17
C LYS A 111 -10.79 -4.64 -22.97
N ARG A 112 -10.18 -3.84 -22.10
CA ARG A 112 -10.95 -3.09 -21.10
C ARG A 112 -11.96 -2.29 -21.90
N GLU A 113 -13.24 -2.54 -21.67
CA GLU A 113 -14.28 -1.75 -22.31
C GLU A 113 -14.13 -0.32 -21.75
N GLU A 114 -13.63 0.57 -22.60
CA GLU A 114 -13.36 1.95 -22.27
C GLU A 114 -14.41 2.81 -22.98
N THR A 115 -15.01 3.71 -22.23
CA THR A 115 -15.82 4.79 -22.77
C THR A 115 -14.98 6.07 -22.80
N CYS A 116 -15.18 6.92 -23.79
CA CYS A 116 -14.43 8.16 -23.95
C CYS A 116 -15.38 9.34 -23.88
N GLU A 117 -15.07 10.30 -23.02
CA GLU A 117 -15.78 11.57 -22.93
C GLU A 117 -14.88 12.71 -23.38
N TRP A 118 -15.46 13.61 -24.19
CA TRP A 118 -14.78 14.77 -24.76
C TRP A 118 -15.61 16.02 -24.60
N PHE A 119 -14.94 17.11 -24.25
CA PHE A 119 -15.49 18.43 -23.99
C PHE A 119 -14.78 19.44 -24.90
N THR A 120 -15.41 20.60 -25.13
CA THR A 120 -14.79 21.73 -25.84
C THR A 120 -14.91 22.97 -24.96
N ASN A 121 -13.79 23.64 -24.69
CA ASN A 121 -13.81 24.86 -23.88
C ASN A 121 -14.22 26.10 -24.71
N ALA A 122 -14.36 27.25 -24.04
CA ALA A 122 -14.75 28.52 -24.67
C ALA A 122 -13.81 28.97 -25.80
N CYS A 123 -12.56 28.50 -25.80
CA CYS A 123 -11.55 28.78 -26.81
C CYS A 123 -11.47 27.71 -27.90
N GLY A 124 -12.42 26.77 -27.95
CA GLY A 124 -12.48 25.74 -28.99
C GLY A 124 -11.51 24.58 -28.81
N LYS A 125 -10.80 24.49 -27.68
CA LYS A 125 -9.90 23.35 -27.41
C LYS A 125 -10.70 22.14 -26.93
N LYS A 126 -10.45 20.99 -27.55
CA LYS A 126 -10.98 19.71 -27.09
C LYS A 126 -10.15 19.19 -25.91
N TYR A 127 -10.82 18.74 -24.86
CA TYR A 127 -10.20 18.09 -23.70
C TYR A 127 -11.09 16.94 -23.24
N GLY A 128 -10.53 15.95 -22.55
CA GLY A 128 -11.24 14.72 -22.24
C GLY A 128 -10.31 13.52 -22.21
N GLY A 129 -10.90 12.33 -22.17
CA GLY A 129 -10.15 11.08 -22.12
C GLY A 129 -11.07 9.86 -22.03
N CYS A 130 -10.43 8.68 -22.09
CA CYS A 130 -11.11 7.40 -21.98
C CYS A 130 -10.93 6.82 -20.59
N TYR A 131 -11.97 6.15 -20.08
CA TYR A 131 -11.98 5.48 -18.78
C TYR A 131 -12.83 4.20 -18.85
N PRO A 132 -12.63 3.24 -17.94
CA PRO A 132 -13.36 1.97 -17.97
C PRO A 132 -14.87 2.16 -17.78
N VAL A 133 -15.70 1.40 -18.51
CA VAL A 133 -17.19 1.48 -18.44
C VAL A 133 -17.72 1.18 -17.03
N ASN A 134 -17.05 0.31 -16.28
CA ASN A 134 -17.38 -0.02 -14.89
C ASN A 134 -16.41 0.62 -13.88
N GLY A 135 -15.65 1.63 -14.31
CA GLY A 135 -14.66 2.33 -13.49
C GLY A 135 -15.17 3.66 -12.91
N PRO A 136 -14.41 4.28 -12.00
CA PRO A 136 -14.70 5.63 -11.55
C PRO A 136 -14.65 6.62 -12.72
N ILE A 137 -15.62 7.53 -12.78
CA ILE A 137 -15.71 8.56 -13.83
C ILE A 137 -14.70 9.68 -13.50
N PRO A 138 -13.69 9.93 -14.35
CA PRO A 138 -12.68 10.94 -14.11
C PRO A 138 -13.23 12.35 -14.30
N MET A 139 -12.69 13.31 -13.56
CA MET A 139 -12.89 14.73 -13.84
C MET A 139 -11.85 15.20 -14.86
N PHE A 140 -12.31 15.77 -15.97
CA PHE A 140 -11.43 16.35 -16.98
C PHE A 140 -11.23 17.85 -16.72
N ALA A 141 -10.00 18.25 -16.43
CA ALA A 141 -9.67 19.65 -16.21
C ALA A 141 -9.63 20.43 -17.53
N ASP A 142 -10.27 21.60 -17.57
CA ASP A 142 -10.21 22.53 -18.71
C ASP A 142 -8.77 23.08 -18.82
N PRO A 143 -8.10 22.94 -19.98
CA PRO A 143 -6.73 23.44 -20.18
C PRO A 143 -6.62 24.96 -20.25
N GLY A 144 -7.74 25.70 -20.23
CA GLY A 144 -7.78 27.14 -20.35
C GLY A 144 -7.45 27.66 -21.76
N CYS A 145 -7.50 28.98 -21.87
CA CYS A 145 -7.17 29.73 -23.08
C CYS A 145 -5.70 30.20 -23.02
N PRO A 146 -4.98 30.19 -24.15
CA PRO A 146 -3.68 30.85 -24.23
C PRO A 146 -3.82 32.37 -24.11
#